data_AF-A0A6P0LUH6-F1
#
_entry.id   AF-A0A6P0LUH6-F1
#
_cell.length_a   1.000
_cell.length_b   1.000
_cell.length_c   1.000
_cell.angle_alpha   90.00
_cell.angle_beta   90.00
_cell.angle_gamma   90.00
#
_symmetry.space_group_name_H-M   'P 1'
#
loop_
_entity.id
_entity.type
_entity.pdbx_description
1 polymer ?
#
loop_
_entity_poly.entity_id
_entity_poly.type
_entity_poly.pdbx_seq_one_letter_code
_entity_poly.pdbx_strand_id
1 'polypeptide(L)'
;MTQELIDLRISILEGRYADALAIVDELEQMTKRATVHQIESYLNKALINLIKNQVEERLTNSWAASIRDFIREIQKLNLKDNQKTYTINADQWQSLIDNELEAAISTASVEVLNGAYTPAQLSKLVDRAQLRQTTQDLLALTYLHSKKDLPLFINDYLTQLPGGSYWNQDTQ
;
A
#
# COMPACT_ATOMS: atom_id res chain seq x y z
N MET A 1 -20.07 -13.22 12.47
CA MET A 1 -20.17 -13.02 13.93
C MET A 1 -19.30 -14.12 14.52
N THR A 2 -18.13 -13.76 15.03
CA THR A 2 -16.95 -14.61 15.25
C THR A 2 -17.03 -15.40 16.57
N GLN A 3 -16.55 -16.65 16.58
CA GLN A 3 -16.58 -17.57 17.73
C GLN A 3 -15.88 -16.96 18.96
N GLU A 4 -14.83 -16.20 18.71
CA GLU A 4 -14.01 -15.46 19.65
C GLU A 4 -14.83 -14.45 20.48
N LEU A 5 -15.85 -13.80 19.89
CA LEU A 5 -16.74 -12.90 20.64
C LEU A 5 -17.70 -13.67 21.56
N ILE A 6 -18.08 -14.88 21.18
CA ILE A 6 -18.91 -15.76 22.01
C ILE A 6 -18.07 -16.25 23.19
N ASP A 7 -16.84 -16.70 22.96
CA ASP A 7 -15.93 -17.20 23.98
C ASP A 7 -15.50 -16.09 24.96
N LEU A 8 -15.31 -14.87 24.45
CA LEU A 8 -15.10 -13.68 25.28
C LEU A 8 -16.30 -13.44 26.21
N ARG A 9 -17.53 -13.44 25.67
CA ARG A 9 -18.75 -13.25 26.46
C ARG A 9 -18.91 -14.32 27.53
N ILE A 10 -18.65 -15.58 27.19
CA ILE A 10 -18.70 -16.71 28.12
C ILE A 10 -17.68 -16.51 29.25
N SER A 11 -16.43 -16.20 28.91
CA SER A 11 -15.36 -16.00 29.90
C SER A 11 -15.65 -14.84 30.86
N ILE A 12 -16.26 -13.75 30.36
CA ILE A 12 -16.73 -12.64 31.20
C ILE A 12 -17.84 -13.10 32.15
N LEU A 13 -18.84 -13.83 31.66
CA LEU A 13 -19.97 -14.30 32.47
C LEU A 13 -19.54 -15.30 33.54
N GLU A 14 -18.52 -16.11 33.27
CA GLU A 14 -17.98 -17.12 34.19
C GLU A 14 -16.87 -16.56 35.12
N GLY A 15 -16.57 -15.25 35.03
CA GLY A 15 -15.56 -14.58 35.87
C GLY A 15 -14.11 -14.95 35.53
N ARG A 16 -13.88 -15.61 34.38
CA ARG A 16 -12.54 -15.96 33.89
C ARG A 16 -11.91 -14.77 33.16
N TYR A 17 -11.56 -13.73 33.92
CA TYR A 17 -11.06 -12.48 33.35
C TYR A 17 -9.68 -12.62 32.68
N ALA A 18 -8.83 -13.53 33.15
CA ALA A 18 -7.55 -13.80 32.49
C ALA A 18 -7.76 -14.36 31.07
N ASP A 19 -8.65 -15.35 30.92
CA ASP A 19 -9.01 -15.91 29.62
C ASP A 19 -9.67 -14.85 28.73
N ALA A 20 -10.57 -14.03 29.30
CA ALA A 20 -11.20 -12.94 28.58
C ALA A 20 -10.17 -11.93 28.03
N LEU A 21 -9.16 -11.55 28.82
CA LEU A 21 -8.09 -10.65 28.37
C LEU A 21 -7.23 -11.28 27.26
N ALA A 22 -6.92 -12.57 27.37
CA ALA A 22 -6.18 -13.28 26.32
C ALA A 22 -6.94 -13.27 24.98
N ILE A 23 -8.27 -13.44 25.01
CA ILE A 23 -9.11 -13.37 23.80
C ILE A 23 -9.14 -11.94 23.24
N VAL A 24 -9.16 -10.90 24.09
CA VAL A 24 -9.06 -9.50 23.63
C VAL A 24 -7.74 -9.27 22.90
N ASP A 25 -6.61 -9.72 23.47
CA ASP A 25 -5.29 -9.57 22.84
C ASP A 25 -5.25 -10.28 21.47
N GLU A 26 -5.85 -11.46 21.36
CA GLU A 26 -5.95 -12.20 20.09
C GLU A 26 -6.79 -11.43 19.06
N LEU A 27 -7.97 -10.94 19.44
CA LEU A 27 -8.85 -10.14 18.57
C LEU A 27 -8.16 -8.85 18.09
N GLU A 28 -7.39 -8.18 18.94
CA GLU A 28 -6.59 -7.02 18.58
C GLU A 28 -5.50 -7.38 17.55
N GLN A 29 -4.80 -8.49 17.75
CA GLN A 29 -3.78 -8.98 16.81
C GLN A 29 -4.40 -9.39 15.47
N MET A 30 -5.55 -10.06 15.47
CA MET A 30 -6.28 -10.44 14.25
C MET A 30 -6.69 -9.20 13.45
N THR A 31 -7.23 -8.18 14.13
CA THR A 31 -7.63 -6.92 13.50
C THR A 31 -6.43 -6.20 12.88
N LYS A 32 -5.32 -6.11 13.64
CA LYS A 32 -4.07 -5.54 13.14
C LYS A 32 -3.57 -6.28 11.88
N ARG A 33 -3.57 -7.62 11.90
CA ARG A 33 -3.12 -8.45 10.77
C ARG A 33 -3.99 -8.23 9.54
N ALA A 34 -5.32 -8.18 9.71
CA ALA A 34 -6.24 -7.91 8.62
C ALA A 34 -6.01 -6.54 7.97
N THR A 35 -5.78 -5.50 8.78
CA THR A 35 -5.44 -4.16 8.28
C THR A 35 -4.13 -4.16 7.49
N VAL A 36 -3.08 -4.82 8.01
CA VAL A 36 -1.78 -4.92 7.32
C VAL A 36 -1.93 -5.65 5.98
N HIS A 37 -2.63 -6.77 5.93
CA HIS A 37 -2.87 -7.49 4.68
C HIS A 37 -3.64 -6.66 3.64
N GLN A 38 -4.60 -5.85 4.08
CA GLN A 38 -5.32 -4.97 3.17
C GLN A 38 -4.41 -3.86 2.61
N ILE A 39 -3.50 -3.33 3.45
CA ILE A 39 -2.47 -2.37 3.04
C ILE A 39 -1.50 -3.00 2.03
N GLU A 40 -1.00 -4.22 2.30
CA GLU A 40 -0.14 -4.98 1.39
C GLU A 40 -0.80 -5.17 0.01
N SER A 41 -2.10 -5.47 -0.03
CA SER A 41 -2.84 -5.58 -1.30
C SER A 41 -2.86 -4.27 -2.10
N TYR A 42 -3.01 -3.12 -1.45
CA TYR A 42 -2.94 -1.83 -2.13
C TYR A 42 -1.51 -1.45 -2.52
N LEU A 43 -0.53 -1.78 -1.67
CA LEU A 43 0.89 -1.58 -1.95
C LEU A 43 1.32 -2.37 -3.20
N ASN A 44 0.91 -3.63 -3.29
CA ASN A 44 1.14 -4.49 -4.45
C ASN A 44 0.60 -3.86 -5.74
N LYS A 45 -0.64 -3.36 -5.72
CA LYS A 45 -1.26 -2.70 -6.88
C LYS A 45 -0.57 -1.38 -7.26
N ALA A 46 -0.11 -0.61 -6.28
CA ALA A 46 0.69 0.59 -6.54
C ALA A 46 2.03 0.21 -7.21
N LEU A 47 2.73 -0.80 -6.68
CA LEU A 47 3.98 -1.31 -7.24
C LEU A 47 3.81 -1.81 -8.68
N ILE A 48 2.73 -2.53 -9.00
CA ILE A 48 2.43 -2.97 -10.38
C ILE A 48 2.38 -1.77 -11.34
N ASN A 49 1.70 -0.68 -10.96
CA ASN A 49 1.62 0.51 -11.80
C ASN A 49 2.94 1.27 -11.89
N LEU A 50 3.74 1.29 -10.82
CA LEU A 50 5.08 1.88 -10.82
C LEU A 50 6.07 1.07 -11.68
N ILE A 51 5.98 -0.26 -11.67
CA ILE A 51 6.77 -1.14 -12.54
C ILE A 51 6.45 -0.85 -14.01
N LYS A 52 5.17 -0.75 -14.35
CA LYS A 52 4.73 -0.38 -15.71
C LYS A 52 5.26 1.00 -16.10
N ASN A 53 5.20 1.96 -15.19
CA ASN A 53 5.73 3.30 -15.43
C ASN A 53 7.25 3.30 -15.69
N GLN A 54 8.02 2.58 -14.87
CA GLN A 54 9.47 2.48 -15.00
C GLN A 54 9.87 1.79 -16.31
N VAL A 55 9.23 0.69 -16.67
CA VAL A 55 9.63 -0.13 -17.83
C VAL A 55 9.13 0.43 -19.15
N GLU A 56 7.94 1.05 -19.18
CA GLU A 56 7.41 1.68 -20.39
C GLU A 56 7.83 3.16 -20.56
N GLU A 57 8.58 3.71 -19.60
CA GLU A 57 8.99 5.13 -19.54
C GLU A 57 7.82 6.11 -19.77
N ARG A 58 6.63 5.71 -19.31
CA ARG A 58 5.36 6.39 -19.61
C ARG A 58 4.43 6.36 -18.40
N LEU A 59 3.66 7.42 -18.21
CA LEU A 59 2.59 7.46 -17.22
C LEU A 59 1.27 7.80 -17.89
N THR A 60 0.32 6.87 -17.90
CA THR A 60 -1.03 7.15 -18.39
C THR A 60 -1.88 7.79 -17.30
N ASN A 61 -2.95 8.48 -17.72
CA ASN A 61 -3.92 9.05 -16.77
C ASN A 61 -4.54 7.98 -15.84
N SER A 62 -4.80 6.78 -16.37
CA SER A 62 -5.37 5.70 -15.56
C SER A 62 -4.38 5.13 -14.54
N TRP A 63 -3.10 5.05 -14.88
CA TRP A 63 -2.07 4.57 -13.95
C TRP A 63 -1.78 5.60 -12.86
N ALA A 64 -1.66 6.87 -13.23
CA ALA A 64 -1.49 7.96 -12.28
C ALA A 64 -2.66 8.05 -11.29
N ALA A 65 -3.90 7.95 -11.79
CA ALA A 65 -5.09 7.88 -10.94
C ALA A 65 -5.07 6.66 -10.01
N SER A 66 -4.68 5.48 -10.52
CA SER A 66 -4.60 4.25 -9.73
C SER A 66 -3.57 4.35 -8.61
N ILE A 67 -2.35 4.82 -8.90
CA ILE A 67 -1.29 5.01 -7.90
C ILE A 67 -1.81 5.93 -6.79
N ARG A 68 -2.36 7.09 -7.15
CA ARG A 68 -2.93 8.03 -6.18
C ARG A 68 -4.03 7.41 -5.32
N ASP A 69 -4.94 6.67 -5.93
CA ASP A 69 -6.04 6.03 -5.22
C ASP A 69 -5.54 4.96 -4.25
N PHE A 70 -4.58 4.13 -4.65
CA PHE A 70 -4.01 3.11 -3.78
C PHE A 70 -3.23 3.72 -2.61
N ILE A 71 -2.40 4.75 -2.85
CA ILE A 71 -1.70 5.45 -1.77
C ILE A 71 -2.68 6.12 -0.79
N ARG A 72 -3.81 6.66 -1.29
CA ARG A 72 -4.86 7.22 -0.43
C ARG A 72 -5.57 6.15 0.42
N GLU A 73 -5.86 4.99 -0.14
CA GLU A 73 -6.45 3.88 0.64
C GLU A 73 -5.45 3.32 1.66
N ILE A 74 -4.15 3.27 1.34
CA ILE A 74 -3.10 2.95 2.32
C ILE A 74 -3.10 3.95 3.47
N GLN A 75 -3.12 5.25 3.20
CA GLN A 75 -3.18 6.27 4.26
C GLN A 75 -4.39 6.05 5.17
N LYS A 76 -5.57 5.85 4.57
CA LYS A 76 -6.83 5.65 5.28
C LYS A 76 -6.79 4.44 6.21
N LEU A 77 -6.17 3.34 5.78
CA LEU A 77 -6.07 2.11 6.58
C LEU A 77 -4.95 2.18 7.62
N ASN A 78 -3.86 2.89 7.30
CA ASN A 78 -2.71 2.95 8.18
C ASN A 78 -2.94 3.88 9.37
N LEU A 79 -3.67 4.98 9.18
CA LEU A 79 -4.02 5.92 10.24
C LEU A 79 -5.14 5.32 11.12
N LYS A 80 -4.85 5.08 12.40
CA LYS A 80 -5.83 4.53 13.36
C LYS A 80 -6.92 5.56 13.69
N ASP A 81 -8.02 5.09 14.27
CA ASP A 81 -9.20 5.90 14.63
C ASP A 81 -8.89 7.15 15.49
N ASN A 82 -7.82 7.10 16.28
CA ASN A 82 -7.36 8.24 17.08
C ASN A 82 -6.69 9.36 16.26
N GLN A 83 -6.52 9.18 14.95
CA GLN A 83 -5.89 10.09 13.99
C GLN A 83 -4.47 10.55 14.37
N LYS A 84 -3.79 9.80 15.24
CA LYS A 84 -2.47 10.16 15.78
C LYS A 84 -1.46 9.04 15.67
N THR A 85 -1.93 7.80 15.59
CA THR A 85 -1.07 6.62 15.59
C THR A 85 -1.28 5.80 14.33
N TYR A 86 -0.25 5.06 13.95
CA TYR A 86 -0.22 4.27 12.74
C TYR A 86 -0.13 2.78 13.04
N THR A 87 -0.66 1.97 12.13
CA THR A 87 -0.52 0.51 12.20
C THR A 87 0.89 0.07 11.77
N ILE A 88 1.42 0.75 10.75
CA ILE A 88 2.77 0.65 10.20
C ILE A 88 3.41 2.02 10.36
N ASN A 89 4.55 2.09 11.05
CA ASN A 89 5.32 3.33 11.18
C ASN A 89 6.19 3.58 9.95
N ALA A 90 6.65 4.83 9.76
CA ALA A 90 7.41 5.24 8.58
C ALA A 90 8.69 4.41 8.35
N ASP A 91 9.35 3.95 9.42
CA ASP A 91 10.57 3.12 9.39
C ASP A 91 10.31 1.64 9.06
N GLN A 92 9.05 1.20 9.02
CA GLN A 92 8.68 -0.20 8.87
C GLN A 92 8.29 -0.59 7.44
N TRP A 93 8.22 0.38 6.51
CA TRP A 93 7.77 0.13 5.15
C TRP A 93 8.72 -0.74 4.32
N GLN A 94 10.02 -0.68 4.59
CA GLN A 94 11.01 -1.31 3.73
C GLN A 94 10.75 -2.81 3.55
N SER A 95 10.50 -3.54 4.64
CA SER A 95 10.22 -4.98 4.57
C SER A 95 8.92 -5.30 3.84
N LEU A 96 7.89 -4.47 3.98
CA LEU A 96 6.60 -4.64 3.31
C LEU A 96 6.75 -4.42 1.80
N ILE A 97 7.50 -3.40 1.39
CA ILE A 97 7.79 -3.13 -0.02
C ILE A 97 8.58 -4.31 -0.62
N ASP A 98 9.62 -4.76 0.06
CA ASP A 98 10.47 -5.86 -0.42
C ASP A 98 9.70 -7.18 -0.57
N ASN A 99 8.79 -7.48 0.36
CA ASN A 99 7.94 -8.67 0.29
C ASN A 99 6.97 -8.63 -0.90
N GLU A 100 6.36 -7.47 -1.16
CA GLU A 100 5.37 -7.31 -2.23
C GLU A 100 6.01 -7.15 -3.62
N LEU A 101 7.28 -6.74 -3.70
CA LEU A 101 7.92 -6.39 -4.95
C LEU A 101 8.00 -7.56 -5.94
N GLU A 102 8.39 -8.75 -5.49
CA GLU A 102 8.53 -9.91 -6.39
C GLU A 102 7.15 -10.40 -6.89
N ALA A 103 6.12 -10.35 -6.05
CA ALA A 103 4.75 -10.64 -6.46
C ALA A 103 4.24 -9.61 -7.48
N ALA A 104 4.52 -8.32 -7.24
CA ALA A 104 4.17 -7.24 -8.15
C ALA A 104 4.87 -7.37 -9.52
N ILE A 105 6.16 -7.74 -9.54
CA ILE A 105 6.91 -8.02 -10.79
C ILE A 105 6.25 -9.16 -11.57
N SER A 106 5.89 -10.26 -10.90
CA SER A 106 5.25 -11.38 -11.57
C SER A 106 3.89 -11.01 -12.17
N THR A 107 3.08 -10.23 -11.46
CA THR A 107 1.78 -9.78 -11.99
C THR A 107 1.97 -8.76 -13.12
N ALA A 108 2.89 -7.79 -12.94
CA ALA A 108 3.16 -6.76 -13.94
C ALA A 108 3.67 -7.34 -15.26
N SER A 109 4.33 -8.50 -15.26
CA SER A 109 4.83 -9.12 -16.50
C SER A 109 3.71 -9.46 -17.48
N VAL A 110 2.48 -9.69 -17.01
CA VAL A 110 1.32 -9.96 -17.86
C VAL A 110 0.76 -8.68 -18.49
N GLU A 111 1.05 -7.51 -17.90
CA GLU A 111 0.51 -6.22 -18.33
C GLU A 111 1.52 -5.36 -19.11
N VAL A 112 2.78 -5.36 -18.69
CA VAL A 112 3.85 -4.53 -19.26
C VAL A 112 4.01 -4.83 -20.75
N LEU A 113 3.94 -3.78 -21.58
CA LEU A 113 4.04 -3.89 -23.04
C LEU A 113 3.11 -4.97 -23.63
N ASN A 114 1.91 -5.13 -23.07
CA ASN A 114 0.93 -6.16 -23.44
C ASN A 114 1.44 -7.59 -23.24
N GLY A 115 2.20 -7.85 -22.16
CA GLY A 115 2.67 -9.19 -21.81
C GLY A 115 3.92 -9.61 -22.57
N ALA A 116 4.74 -8.67 -23.03
CA ALA A 116 5.94 -8.95 -23.83
C ALA A 116 7.05 -9.68 -23.05
N TYR A 117 6.97 -9.69 -21.72
CA TYR A 117 7.99 -10.27 -20.85
C TYR A 117 7.41 -11.36 -19.95
N THR A 118 8.17 -12.45 -19.78
CA THR A 118 7.98 -13.37 -18.66
C THR A 118 8.36 -12.69 -17.33
N PRO A 119 7.89 -13.20 -16.17
CA PRO A 119 8.32 -12.68 -14.87
C PRO A 119 9.85 -12.60 -14.71
N ALA A 120 10.57 -13.62 -15.17
CA ALA A 120 12.03 -13.67 -15.09
C ALA A 120 12.74 -12.66 -16.00
N GLN A 121 12.13 -12.30 -17.14
CA GLN A 121 12.67 -11.25 -18.01
C GLN A 121 12.40 -9.87 -17.41
N LEU A 122 11.16 -9.60 -16.98
CA LEU A 122 10.80 -8.33 -16.37
C LEU A 122 11.62 -8.06 -15.10
N SER A 123 11.83 -9.09 -14.28
CA SER A 123 12.66 -9.05 -13.07
C SER A 123 14.09 -8.55 -13.32
N LYS A 124 14.64 -8.72 -14.53
CA LYS A 124 15.97 -8.23 -14.91
C LYS A 124 15.97 -6.79 -15.41
N LEU A 125 14.82 -6.30 -15.89
CA LEU A 125 14.66 -4.94 -16.43
C LEU A 125 14.32 -3.94 -15.33
N VAL A 126 13.65 -4.40 -14.27
CA VAL A 126 13.21 -3.57 -13.15
C VAL A 126 14.39 -3.11 -12.30
N ASP A 127 14.52 -1.80 -12.13
CA ASP A 127 15.37 -1.20 -11.10
C ASP A 127 14.62 -1.17 -9.77
N ARG A 128 14.91 -2.17 -8.94
CA ARG A 128 14.32 -2.35 -7.61
C ARG A 128 14.70 -1.23 -6.64
N ALA A 129 15.89 -0.67 -6.76
CA ALA A 129 16.33 0.38 -5.84
C ALA A 129 15.52 1.65 -6.09
N GLN A 130 15.35 2.02 -7.37
CA GLN A 130 14.51 3.14 -7.76
C GLN A 130 13.05 2.91 -7.37
N LEU A 131 12.47 1.73 -7.63
CA LEU A 131 11.08 1.43 -7.23
C LEU A 131 10.87 1.53 -5.72
N ARG A 132 11.82 1.00 -4.93
CA ARG A 132 11.75 1.09 -3.47
C ARG A 132 11.75 2.54 -3.03
N GLN A 133 12.67 3.35 -3.55
CA GLN A 133 12.76 4.77 -3.22
C GLN A 133 11.48 5.50 -3.60
N THR A 134 11.02 5.35 -4.85
CA THR A 134 9.79 5.97 -5.34
C THR A 134 8.58 5.62 -4.49
N THR A 135 8.46 4.34 -4.10
CA THR A 135 7.37 3.87 -3.25
C THR A 135 7.47 4.45 -1.85
N GLN A 136 8.68 4.50 -1.27
CA GLN A 136 8.91 5.10 0.05
C GLN A 136 8.57 6.60 0.06
N ASP A 137 8.95 7.34 -0.97
CA ASP A 137 8.63 8.77 -1.09
C ASP A 137 7.12 9.00 -1.14
N LEU A 138 6.41 8.23 -1.98
CA LEU A 138 4.95 8.29 -2.08
C LEU A 138 4.27 7.93 -0.75
N LEU A 139 4.77 6.91 -0.04
CA LEU A 139 4.26 6.53 1.27
C LEU A 139 4.58 7.57 2.35
N ALA A 140 5.71 8.27 2.27
CA ALA A 140 6.08 9.34 3.19
C ALA A 140 5.05 10.50 3.15
N LEU A 141 4.53 10.82 1.96
CA LEU A 141 3.45 11.82 1.80
C LEU A 141 2.22 11.51 2.67
N THR A 142 1.94 10.23 2.94
CA THR A 142 0.78 9.82 3.77
C THR A 142 0.90 10.22 5.24
N TYR A 143 2.12 10.50 5.72
CA TYR A 143 2.39 11.00 7.06
C TYR A 143 2.45 12.52 7.13
N LEU A 144 2.77 13.17 6.00
CA LEU A 144 3.00 14.60 5.91
C LEU A 144 1.73 15.40 5.58
N HIS A 145 0.75 14.78 4.93
CA HIS A 145 -0.41 15.48 4.39
C HIS A 145 -1.72 14.89 4.87
N SER A 146 -2.73 15.76 5.02
CA SER A 146 -4.09 15.32 5.34
C SER A 146 -4.68 14.50 4.20
N LYS A 147 -5.71 13.69 4.47
CA LYS A 147 -6.45 12.96 3.43
C LYS A 147 -7.01 13.88 2.34
N LYS A 148 -7.33 15.13 2.68
CA LYS A 148 -7.87 16.12 1.74
C LYS A 148 -6.81 16.59 0.75
N ASP A 149 -5.59 16.83 1.25
CA ASP A 149 -4.54 17.50 0.47
C ASP A 149 -3.59 16.49 -0.19
N LEU A 150 -3.48 15.27 0.37
CA LEU A 150 -2.63 14.19 -0.15
C LEU A 150 -2.75 13.98 -1.68
N PRO A 151 -3.95 13.98 -2.30
CA PRO A 151 -4.07 13.86 -3.76
C PRO A 151 -3.26 14.88 -4.56
N LEU A 152 -3.15 16.13 -4.07
CA LEU A 152 -2.41 17.19 -4.74
C LEU A 152 -0.90 16.90 -4.71
N PHE A 153 -0.36 16.57 -3.54
CA PHE A 153 1.06 16.25 -3.39
C PHE A 153 1.47 14.98 -4.14
N ILE A 154 0.57 13.99 -4.23
CA ILE A 154 0.82 12.82 -5.09
C ILE A 154 0.86 13.24 -6.56
N ASN A 155 -0.09 14.07 -7.03
CA ASN A 155 -0.07 14.54 -8.41
C ASN A 155 1.23 15.30 -8.74
N ASP A 156 1.69 16.16 -7.83
CA ASP A 156 2.98 16.87 -7.96
C ASP A 156 4.15 15.90 -8.04
N TYR A 157 4.20 14.88 -7.18
CA TYR A 157 5.24 13.86 -7.22
C TYR A 157 5.22 13.08 -8.54
N LEU A 158 4.04 12.69 -9.01
CA LEU A 158 3.88 11.93 -10.26
C LEU A 158 4.41 12.69 -11.49
N THR A 159 4.50 14.02 -11.45
CA THR A 159 5.09 14.81 -12.54
C THR A 159 6.59 14.55 -12.74
N GLN A 160 7.25 14.04 -11.70
CA GLN A 160 8.68 13.74 -11.68
C GLN A 160 8.98 12.33 -12.22
N LEU A 161 7.95 11.49 -12.39
CA LEU A 161 8.10 10.15 -12.94
C LEU A 161 8.23 10.17 -14.47
N PRO A 162 8.85 9.14 -15.08
CA PRO A 162 8.91 9.00 -16.53
C PRO A 162 7.54 9.16 -17.20
N GLY A 163 7.44 10.05 -18.18
CA GLY A 163 6.20 10.37 -18.88
C GLY A 163 5.13 11.09 -18.04
N GLY A 164 5.43 11.50 -16.81
CA GLY A 164 4.48 12.13 -15.89
C GLY A 164 4.36 13.65 -15.99
N SER A 165 5.27 14.32 -16.69
CA SER A 165 5.38 15.80 -16.71
C SER A 165 4.08 16.57 -16.99
N TYR A 166 3.15 16.00 -17.76
CA TYR A 166 1.86 16.61 -18.12
C TYR A 166 0.74 16.34 -17.11
N TRP A 167 0.91 15.44 -16.14
CA TRP A 167 -0.16 14.93 -15.28
C TRP A 167 -0.82 16.02 -14.41
N ASN A 168 -0.04 17.01 -13.98
CA ASN A 168 -0.52 18.11 -13.13
C ASN A 168 -0.46 19.47 -13.84
N GLN A 169 -0.43 19.48 -15.17
CA GLN A 169 -0.48 20.70 -15.96
C GLN A 169 -1.92 20.99 -16.39
N ASP A 170 -2.36 22.25 -16.23
CA ASP A 170 -3.55 22.74 -16.94
C ASP A 170 -3.20 22.82 -18.43
N THR A 171 -3.51 21.78 -19.19
CA THR A 171 -3.59 21.89 -20.64
C THR A 171 -4.82 22.74 -20.98
N GLN A 172 -4.59 24.00 -21.33
CA GLN A 172 -5.55 24.84 -22.05
C GLN A 172 -5.99 24.21 -23.36
#